data_AF-A0A971UU22-F1
#
_entry.id   AF-A0A971UU22-F1
#
_cell.length_a   1.000
_cell.length_b   1.000
_cell.length_c   1.000
_cell.angle_alpha   90.00
_cell.angle_beta   90.00
_cell.angle_gamma   90.00
#
_symmetry.space_group_name_H-M   'P 1'
#
loop_
_entity.id
_entity.type
_entity.pdbx_description
1 polymer ?
#
loop_
_entity_poly.entity_id
_entity_poly.type
_entity_poly.pdbx_seq_one_letter_code
_entity_poly.pdbx_strand_id
1 'polypeptide(L)'
;IMGYENEKGLMFGRDLINFKGENFVAPQTYAIKGSVITDEILLEMSRDGVFENSRVYNIRTRKLLKPKDYIDPHKKAIEEINKSDFILKTDYLKDLIDP
;
A
#
# COMPACT_ATOMS: atom_id res chain seq x y z
N ILE A 1 -12.07 11.51 14.76
CA ILE A 1 -12.48 10.94 16.08
C ILE A 1 -12.05 11.84 17.25
N MET A 2 -10.79 12.26 17.35
CA MET A 2 -10.30 13.07 18.50
C MET A 2 -10.46 14.59 18.37
N GLY A 3 -11.14 15.09 17.32
CA GLY A 3 -11.30 16.54 17.08
C GLY A 3 -10.04 17.28 16.62
N TYR A 4 -8.95 16.57 16.30
CA TYR A 4 -7.73 17.14 15.72
C TYR A 4 -7.73 17.03 14.20
N GLU A 5 -7.23 18.08 13.54
CA GLU A 5 -7.00 18.12 12.11
C GLU A 5 -5.66 17.46 11.76
N ASN A 6 -5.68 16.48 10.85
CA ASN A 6 -4.48 15.78 10.36
C ASN A 6 -3.78 16.61 9.26
N GLU A 7 -3.45 17.85 9.56
CA GLU A 7 -2.77 18.77 8.62
C GLU A 7 -1.26 18.84 8.84
N LYS A 8 -0.79 18.38 10.00
CA LYS A 8 0.62 18.46 10.41
C LYS A 8 1.23 17.07 10.48
N GLY A 9 2.24 16.82 9.64
CA GLY A 9 2.99 15.57 9.58
C GLY A 9 2.75 14.77 8.30
N LEU A 10 3.68 13.87 7.99
CA LEU A 10 3.58 12.99 6.84
C LEU A 10 2.95 11.67 7.26
N MET A 11 1.81 11.33 6.64
CA MET A 11 1.05 10.11 6.93
C MET A 11 0.84 9.28 5.67
N PHE A 12 1.12 7.99 5.76
CA PHE A 12 0.79 7.01 4.72
C PHE A 12 -0.61 6.39 4.92
N GLY A 13 -1.04 6.27 6.18
CA GLY A 13 -2.38 5.78 6.54
C GLY A 13 -3.47 6.79 6.21
N ARG A 14 -4.69 6.29 6.02
CA ARG A 14 -5.88 7.09 5.70
C ARG A 14 -6.90 7.01 6.81
N ASP A 15 -7.64 8.09 7.01
CA ASP A 15 -8.80 8.09 7.91
C ASP A 15 -9.94 7.27 7.30
N LEU A 16 -10.18 6.09 7.87
CA LEU A 16 -11.18 5.15 7.36
C LEU A 16 -12.62 5.69 7.39
N ILE A 17 -12.93 6.66 8.25
CA ILE A 17 -14.30 7.19 8.39
C ILE A 17 -14.57 8.27 7.34
N ASN A 18 -13.57 9.10 7.05
CA ASN A 18 -13.76 10.31 6.24
C ASN A 18 -13.22 10.18 4.81
N PHE A 19 -12.37 9.18 4.55
CA PHE A 19 -11.74 9.03 3.25
C PHE A 19 -12.71 8.49 2.20
N LYS A 20 -12.84 9.20 1.07
CA LYS A 20 -13.79 8.87 -0.02
C LYS A 20 -13.14 8.21 -1.25
N GLY A 21 -11.82 8.06 -1.28
CA GLY A 21 -11.13 7.40 -2.39
C GLY A 21 -10.93 5.90 -2.15
N GLU A 22 -10.20 5.24 -3.04
CA GLU A 22 -9.82 3.84 -2.88
C GLU A 22 -8.82 3.64 -1.75
N ASN A 23 -9.20 2.79 -0.78
CA ASN A 23 -8.31 2.35 0.29
C ASN A 23 -7.55 1.09 -0.13
N PHE A 24 -6.33 0.97 0.39
CA PHE A 24 -5.54 -0.22 0.21
C PHE A 24 -4.57 -0.40 1.38
N VAL A 25 -4.09 -1.63 1.54
CA VAL A 25 -3.06 -2.00 2.51
C VAL A 25 -1.95 -2.76 1.78
N ALA A 26 -0.70 -2.42 2.09
CA ALA A 26 0.50 -3.07 1.55
C ALA A 26 1.23 -3.87 2.66
N PRO A 27 0.77 -5.09 2.99
CA PRO A 27 1.36 -5.89 4.07
C PRO A 27 2.78 -6.36 3.71
N GLN A 28 3.68 -6.36 4.69
CA GLN A 28 5.07 -6.83 4.53
C GLN A 28 5.48 -7.95 5.48
N THR A 29 4.85 -8.06 6.65
CA THR A 29 5.24 -9.04 7.68
C THR A 29 4.94 -10.48 7.27
N TYR A 30 3.78 -10.70 6.63
CA TYR A 30 3.29 -12.02 6.23
C TYR A 30 3.07 -12.15 4.72
N ALA A 31 3.41 -11.10 3.97
CA ALA A 31 3.22 -11.02 2.53
C ALA A 31 4.44 -10.38 1.88
N ILE A 32 4.71 -10.75 0.63
CA ILE A 32 5.87 -10.28 -0.10
C ILE A 32 5.65 -8.83 -0.52
N LYS A 33 6.69 -8.00 -0.43
CA LYS A 33 6.65 -6.61 -0.89
C LYS A 33 6.03 -6.51 -2.29
N GLY A 34 5.06 -5.61 -2.44
CA GLY A 34 4.25 -5.47 -3.65
C GLY A 34 2.95 -6.28 -3.64
N SER A 35 2.72 -7.10 -2.61
CA SER A 35 1.38 -7.62 -2.32
C SER A 35 0.47 -6.49 -1.86
N VAL A 36 -0.81 -6.55 -2.24
CA VAL A 36 -1.77 -5.49 -1.90
C VAL A 36 -3.15 -6.07 -1.62
N ILE A 37 -3.85 -5.43 -0.69
CA ILE A 37 -5.24 -5.72 -0.37
C ILE A 37 -6.04 -4.45 -0.59
N THR A 38 -7.06 -4.50 -1.43
CA THR A 38 -8.04 -3.42 -1.64
C THR A 38 -9.43 -3.90 -1.21
N ASP A 39 -10.45 -3.07 -1.40
CA ASP A 39 -11.84 -3.48 -1.16
C ASP A 39 -12.36 -4.55 -2.14
N GLU A 40 -11.65 -4.73 -3.27
CA GLU A 40 -12.07 -5.61 -4.35
C GLU A 40 -11.17 -6.82 -4.54
N ILE A 41 -9.85 -6.63 -4.37
CA ILE A 41 -8.85 -7.64 -4.71
C ILE A 41 -7.83 -7.90 -3.61
N LEU A 42 -7.39 -9.16 -3.56
CA LEU A 42 -6.17 -9.59 -2.88
C LEU A 42 -5.15 -9.93 -3.96
N LEU A 43 -4.05 -9.18 -4.01
CA LEU A 43 -2.88 -9.49 -4.82
C LEU A 43 -1.80 -10.06 -3.92
N GLU A 44 -1.49 -11.33 -4.13
CA GLU A 44 -0.37 -12.02 -3.50
C GLU A 44 0.81 -12.03 -4.48
N MET A 45 1.84 -11.25 -4.16
CA MET A 45 3.05 -11.18 -4.98
C MET A 45 3.78 -12.52 -4.97
N SER A 46 4.23 -12.98 -6.14
CA SER A 46 4.98 -14.22 -6.27
C SER A 46 6.33 -14.18 -5.56
N ARG A 47 6.75 -15.34 -5.04
CA ARG A 47 8.04 -15.54 -4.36
C ARG A 47 9.27 -15.37 -5.26
N ASP A 48 9.10 -15.58 -6.56
CA ASP A 48 10.15 -15.36 -7.56
C ASP A 48 10.38 -13.87 -7.89
N GLY A 49 9.55 -12.97 -7.36
CA GLY A 49 9.61 -11.54 -7.64
C GLY A 49 9.06 -11.14 -9.01
N VAL A 50 8.52 -12.08 -9.79
CA VAL A 50 7.94 -11.81 -11.11
C VAL A 50 6.46 -11.51 -10.96
N PHE A 51 6.05 -10.29 -11.30
CA PHE A 51 4.67 -9.83 -11.15
C PHE A 51 3.66 -10.72 -11.90
N GLU A 52 3.98 -11.15 -13.12
CA GLU A 52 3.08 -11.96 -13.95
C GLU A 52 2.77 -13.33 -13.34
N ASN A 53 3.65 -13.85 -12.49
CA ASN A 53 3.49 -15.13 -11.79
C ASN A 53 2.71 -14.99 -10.47
N SER A 54 2.30 -13.77 -10.12
CA SER A 54 1.55 -13.47 -8.90
C SER A 54 0.11 -13.98 -8.98
N ARG A 55 -0.62 -13.93 -7.87
CA ARG A 55 -2.01 -14.36 -7.81
C ARG A 55 -2.90 -13.19 -7.42
N VAL A 56 -3.98 -13.00 -8.18
CA VAL A 56 -4.99 -11.99 -7.86
C VAL A 56 -6.33 -12.69 -7.68
N TYR A 57 -6.99 -12.36 -6.59
CA TYR A 57 -8.31 -12.87 -6.26
C TYR A 57 -9.27 -11.72 -6.06
N ASN A 58 -10.48 -11.83 -6.63
CA ASN A 58 -11.57 -10.99 -6.18
C ASN A 58 -11.99 -11.43 -4.77
N ILE A 59 -11.96 -10.55 -3.78
CA ILE A 59 -12.18 -10.91 -2.36
C ILE A 59 -13.62 -11.41 -2.12
N ARG A 60 -14.59 -10.84 -2.86
CA ARG A 60 -16.02 -11.15 -2.70
C ARG A 60 -16.40 -12.46 -3.38
N THR A 61 -15.99 -12.64 -4.63
CA THR A 61 -16.37 -13.80 -5.46
C THR A 61 -15.38 -14.96 -5.38
N ARG A 62 -14.19 -14.72 -4.82
CA ARG A 62 -13.05 -15.67 -4.76
C ARG A 62 -12.53 -16.12 -6.13
N LYS A 63 -12.95 -15.46 -7.21
CA LYS A 63 -12.49 -15.77 -8.56
C LYS A 63 -11.03 -15.34 -8.73
N LEU A 64 -10.25 -16.21 -9.38
CA LEU A 64 -8.90 -15.89 -9.83
C LEU A 64 -8.99 -14.89 -10.99
N LEU A 65 -8.18 -13.84 -10.91
CA LEU A 65 -8.09 -12.77 -11.88
C LEU A 65 -6.69 -12.78 -12.51
N LYS A 66 -6.53 -12.12 -13.66
CA LYS A 66 -5.24 -12.05 -14.35
C LYS A 66 -4.38 -10.96 -13.70
N PRO A 67 -3.16 -11.27 -13.23
CA PRO A 67 -2.29 -10.28 -12.59
C PRO A 67 -2.02 -9.04 -13.43
N LYS A 68 -1.88 -9.20 -14.75
CA LYS A 68 -1.55 -8.09 -15.69
C LYS A 68 -2.53 -6.91 -15.60
N ASP A 69 -3.79 -7.18 -15.25
CA ASP A 69 -4.84 -6.15 -15.14
C ASP A 69 -4.74 -5.32 -13.83
N TYR A 70 -3.85 -5.72 -12.89
CA TYR A 70 -3.73 -5.14 -11.55
C TYR A 70 -2.30 -4.66 -11.24
N ILE A 71 -1.57 -4.23 -12.27
CA ILE A 71 -0.21 -3.71 -12.11
C ILE A 71 -0.18 -2.40 -11.32
N ASP A 72 -1.21 -1.56 -11.44
CA ASP A 72 -1.24 -0.25 -10.80
C ASP A 72 -1.34 -0.35 -9.27
N PRO A 73 -2.25 -1.16 -8.68
CA PRO A 73 -2.25 -1.43 -7.24
C PRO A 73 -0.90 -1.93 -6.70
N HIS A 74 -0.23 -2.82 -7.45
CA HIS A 74 1.09 -3.33 -7.09
C HIS A 74 2.17 -2.23 -7.09
N LYS A 75 2.24 -1.43 -8.16
CA LYS A 75 3.19 -0.31 -8.25
C LYS A 75 2.99 0.69 -7.12
N LYS A 76 1.73 1.05 -6.84
CA LYS A 76 1.37 1.96 -5.75
C LYS A 76 1.82 1.44 -4.38
N ALA A 77 1.63 0.14 -4.13
CA ALA A 77 2.11 -0.50 -2.91
C ALA A 77 3.64 -0.42 -2.77
N ILE A 78 4.38 -0.72 -3.85
CA ILE A 78 5.85 -0.61 -3.84
C ILE A 78 6.30 0.84 -3.60
N GLU A 79 5.63 1.81 -4.23
CA GLU A 79 5.96 3.23 -4.11
C GLU A 79 5.78 3.73 -2.67
N GLU A 80 4.64 3.45 -2.03
CA GLU A 80 4.42 3.86 -0.63
C GLU A 80 5.41 3.21 0.33
N ILE A 81 5.69 1.92 0.14
CA ILE A 81 6.70 1.20 0.92
C ILE A 81 8.08 1.86 0.76
N ASN A 82 8.48 2.18 -0.47
CA ASN A 82 9.80 2.78 -0.73
C ASN A 82 9.91 4.19 -0.15
N LYS A 83 8.85 4.99 -0.25
CA LYS A 83 8.81 6.32 0.37
C LYS A 83 8.94 6.23 1.88
N SER A 84 8.22 5.30 2.51
CA SER A 84 8.31 5.06 3.95
C SER A 84 9.72 4.64 4.37
N ASP A 85 10.30 3.65 3.69
CA ASP A 85 11.66 3.17 3.95
C ASP A 85 12.71 4.27 3.76
N PHE A 86 12.55 5.11 2.73
CA PHE A 86 13.42 6.26 2.49
C PHE A 86 13.39 7.25 3.65
N ILE A 87 12.19 7.71 4.04
CA ILE A 87 12.01 8.70 5.12
C ILE A 87 12.64 8.20 6.43
N LEU A 88 12.45 6.91 6.74
CA LEU A 88 13.01 6.30 7.95
C LEU A 88 14.54 6.17 7.89
N LYS A 89 15.10 5.80 6.74
CA LYS A 89 16.55 5.58 6.59
C LYS A 89 17.36 6.86 6.57
N THR A 90 16.79 7.96 6.09
CA THR A 90 17.49 9.24 6.00
C THR A 90 17.18 10.18 7.16
N ASP A 91 16.37 9.75 8.14
CA ASP A 91 15.85 10.62 9.21
C ASP A 91 15.21 11.91 8.64
N TYR A 92 14.52 11.79 7.50
CA TYR A 92 14.13 12.93 6.65
C TYR A 92 13.22 13.94 7.37
N LEU A 93 12.45 13.47 8.37
CA LEU A 93 11.57 14.36 9.13
C LEU A 93 12.35 15.38 9.95
N LYS A 94 13.57 15.05 10.37
CA LYS A 94 14.44 15.98 11.08
C LYS A 94 14.78 17.20 10.22
N ASP A 95 15.13 16.96 8.95
CA ASP A 95 15.45 18.01 7.98
C ASP A 95 14.23 18.87 7.60
N LEU A 96 13.01 18.34 7.77
CA LEU A 96 11.76 19.06 7.49
C LEU A 96 11.28 19.94 8.65
N ILE A 97 11.65 19.60 9.88
CA ILE A 97 11.15 20.26 11.10
C ILE A 97 12.10 21.36 11.58
N ASP A 98 13.42 21.21 11.36
CA ASP A 98 14.46 22.22 11.63
C ASP A 98 15.21 22.57 10.32
N PRO A 99 14.70 23.50 9.48
CA PRO A 99 15.34 23.91 8.23
C PRO A 99 16.58 24.81 8.42
#